data_AF-A0A0A8EGA1-F1
#
_entry.id   AF-A0A0A8EGA1-F1
#
_cell.length_a   1.000
_cell.length_b   1.000
_cell.length_c   1.000
_cell.angle_alpha   90.00
_cell.angle_beta   90.00
_cell.angle_gamma   90.00
#
_symmetry.space_group_name_H-M   'P 1'
#
loop_
_entity.id
_entity.type
_entity.pdbx_description
1 polymer ?
#
loop_
_entity_poly.entity_id
_entity_poly.type
_entity_poly.pdbx_seq_one_letter_code
_entity_poly.pdbx_strand_id
1 'polypeptide(L)'
;MLQRSVALSAHQRDALESALGVRSGTPSGFAVGAAALVLLDETVRTALVLLLLDDPHWIDSSSAAVFTFLQRRCAELPLVIVGAIRTDAPATRTWSAETVDVRALPRADAALLSGSSVRSQFALLRSRMS
;
A
#
# COMPACT_ATOMS: atom_id res chain seq x y z
N MET A 1 2.92 4.70 -11.61
CA MET A 1 3.24 3.28 -11.80
C MET A 1 2.45 2.75 -12.98
N LEU A 2 1.16 2.48 -12.83
CA LEU A 2 0.30 1.85 -13.86
C LEU A 2 0.36 2.50 -15.25
N GLN A 3 0.15 3.81 -15.35
CA GLN A 3 0.15 4.53 -16.64
C GLN A 3 1.50 4.52 -17.38
N ARG A 4 2.61 4.35 -16.64
CA ARG A 4 3.97 4.39 -17.19
C ARG A 4 4.59 3.01 -17.41
N SER A 5 3.90 1.96 -16.96
CA SER A 5 4.38 0.59 -17.07
C SER A 5 4.47 0.16 -18.53
N VAL A 6 5.60 -0.41 -18.91
CA VAL A 6 5.81 -1.08 -20.19
C VAL A 6 5.82 -2.60 -20.04
N ALA A 7 5.92 -3.11 -18.81
CA ALA A 7 5.94 -4.54 -18.51
C ALA A 7 4.54 -5.19 -18.52
N LEU A 8 3.47 -4.42 -18.30
CA LEU A 8 2.12 -4.98 -18.26
C LEU A 8 1.60 -5.33 -19.65
N SER A 9 1.13 -6.57 -19.81
CA SER A 9 0.28 -6.94 -20.95
C SER A 9 -1.06 -6.18 -20.90
N ALA A 10 -1.74 -6.09 -22.05
CA ALA A 10 -3.05 -5.43 -22.15
C ALA A 10 -4.06 -6.00 -21.13
N HIS A 11 -4.12 -7.32 -20.99
CA HIS A 11 -5.03 -7.98 -20.04
C HIS A 11 -4.72 -7.64 -18.57
N GLN A 12 -3.43 -7.57 -18.21
CA GLN A 12 -3.03 -7.21 -16.84
C GLN A 12 -3.34 -5.74 -16.54
N ARG A 13 -3.14 -4.85 -17.52
CA ARG A 13 -3.53 -3.44 -17.42
C ARG A 13 -5.04 -3.32 -17.24
N ASP A 14 -5.84 -4.00 -18.06
CA ASP A 14 -7.30 -3.99 -17.96
C ASP A 14 -7.79 -4.52 -16.60
N ALA A 15 -7.15 -5.56 -16.06
CA ALA A 15 -7.48 -6.09 -14.74
C ALA A 15 -7.25 -5.05 -13.63
N LEU A 16 -6.12 -4.34 -13.65
CA LEU A 16 -5.83 -3.27 -12.69
C LEU A 16 -6.77 -2.08 -12.88
N GLU A 17 -7.01 -1.64 -14.12
CA GLU A 17 -7.91 -0.53 -14.42
C GLU A 17 -9.36 -0.84 -14.01
N SER A 18 -9.81 -2.08 -14.16
CA SER A 18 -11.14 -2.50 -13.72
C SER A 18 -11.25 -2.57 -12.20
N ALA A 19 -10.24 -3.11 -11.53
CA ALA A 19 -10.19 -3.14 -10.06
C ALA A 19 -10.14 -1.73 -9.44
N LEU A 20 -9.53 -0.77 -10.15
CA LEU A 20 -9.44 0.63 -9.74
C LEU A 20 -10.65 1.48 -10.18
N GLY A 21 -11.65 0.88 -10.85
CA GLY A 21 -12.84 1.59 -11.33
C GLY A 21 -12.60 2.54 -12.51
N VAL A 22 -11.42 2.50 -13.13
CA VAL A 22 -11.11 3.27 -14.36
C VAL A 22 -11.82 2.68 -15.57
N ARG A 23 -11.99 1.34 -15.57
CA ARG A 23 -12.68 0.59 -16.61
C ARG A 23 -13.82 -0.24 -15.98
N SER A 24 -14.86 -0.53 -16.74
CA SER A 24 -15.88 -1.50 -16.34
C SER A 24 -15.33 -2.92 -16.39
N GLY A 25 -15.54 -3.69 -15.33
CA GLY A 25 -15.21 -5.12 -15.31
C GLY A 25 -15.19 -5.66 -13.89
N THR A 26 -15.22 -6.99 -13.77
CA THR A 26 -15.15 -7.72 -12.50
C THR A 26 -13.98 -8.70 -12.55
N PRO A 27 -12.72 -8.21 -12.54
CA PRO A 27 -11.55 -9.07 -12.63
C PRO A 27 -11.47 -9.98 -11.40
N SER A 28 -10.94 -11.18 -11.58
CA SER A 28 -10.68 -12.05 -10.43
C SER A 28 -9.56 -11.46 -9.56
N GLY A 29 -9.64 -11.65 -8.24
CA GLY A 29 -8.59 -11.18 -7.33
C GLY A 29 -7.20 -11.74 -7.69
N PHE A 30 -7.13 -12.96 -8.24
CA PHE A 30 -5.87 -13.52 -8.76
C PHE A 30 -5.31 -12.71 -9.93
N ALA A 31 -6.15 -12.35 -10.92
CA ALA A 31 -5.71 -11.55 -12.07
C ALA A 31 -5.21 -10.17 -11.63
N VAL A 32 -5.91 -9.53 -10.70
CA VAL A 32 -5.50 -8.25 -10.10
C VAL A 32 -4.17 -8.39 -9.36
N GLY A 33 -4.03 -9.41 -8.50
CA GLY A 33 -2.80 -9.65 -7.75
C GLY A 33 -1.59 -9.96 -8.65
N ALA A 34 -1.77 -10.78 -9.68
CA ALA A 34 -0.70 -11.10 -10.64
C ALA A 34 -0.27 -9.86 -11.44
N ALA A 35 -1.23 -9.04 -11.89
CA ALA A 35 -0.92 -7.78 -12.57
C ALA A 35 -0.21 -6.78 -11.65
N ALA A 36 -0.67 -6.64 -10.40
CA ALA A 36 -0.02 -5.79 -9.40
C ALA A 36 1.42 -6.25 -9.10
N LEU A 37 1.68 -7.56 -9.03
CA LEU A 37 3.02 -8.09 -8.83
C LEU A 37 3.97 -7.74 -9.99
N VAL A 38 3.54 -7.88 -11.25
CA VAL A 38 4.33 -7.46 -12.42
C VAL A 38 4.66 -5.98 -12.36
N LEU A 39 3.66 -5.16 -12.00
CA LEU A 39 3.84 -3.72 -11.88
C LEU A 39 4.81 -3.35 -10.76
N LEU A 40 4.77 -4.06 -9.63
CA LEU A 40 5.70 -3.87 -8.52
C LEU A 40 7.11 -4.33 -8.88
N ASP A 41 7.28 -5.49 -9.52
CA ASP A 41 8.59 -6.00 -9.98
C ASP A 41 9.26 -5.03 -10.96
N GLU A 42 8.51 -4.46 -11.90
CA GLU A 42 9.02 -3.42 -12.80
C GLU A 42 9.47 -2.17 -12.02
N THR A 43 8.69 -1.77 -11.01
CA THR A 43 8.95 -0.53 -10.28
C THR A 43 10.17 -0.64 -9.39
N VAL A 44 10.32 -1.76 -8.67
CA VAL A 44 11.46 -1.99 -7.78
C VAL A 44 12.81 -2.04 -8.51
N ARG A 45 12.81 -2.28 -9.82
CA ARG A 45 14.03 -2.20 -10.67
C ARG A 45 14.54 -0.78 -10.85
N THR A 46 13.71 0.24 -10.60
CA THR A 46 14.03 1.65 -10.85
C THR A 46 14.04 2.51 -9.59
N ALA A 47 13.38 2.08 -8.52
CA ALA A 47 13.31 2.82 -7.26
C ALA A 47 12.97 1.90 -6.07
N LEU A 48 13.33 2.32 -4.86
CA LEU A 48 12.83 1.70 -3.63
C LEU A 48 11.32 1.94 -3.52
N VAL A 49 10.57 0.88 -3.23
CA VAL A 49 9.10 0.93 -3.13
C VAL A 49 8.66 0.70 -1.69
N LEU A 50 7.88 1.64 -1.16
CA LEU A 50 7.16 1.52 0.11
C LEU A 50 5.65 1.46 -0.19
N LEU A 51 5.01 0.35 0.16
CA LEU A 51 3.56 0.21 0.12
C LEU A 51 3.00 0.53 1.50
N LEU A 52 2.16 1.57 1.58
CA LEU A 52 1.46 1.94 2.80
C LEU A 52 0.01 1.48 2.71
N LEU A 53 -0.42 0.69 3.70
CA LEU A 53 -1.79 0.22 3.87
C LEU A 53 -2.39 0.91 5.09
N ASP A 54 -3.26 1.88 4.84
CA ASP A 54 -3.97 2.58 5.90
C ASP A 54 -5.30 1.88 6.20
N ASP A 55 -5.66 1.82 7.48
CA ASP A 55 -6.87 1.18 7.99
C ASP A 55 -7.21 -0.16 7.29
N PRO A 56 -6.29 -1.15 7.21
CA PRO A 56 -6.51 -2.37 6.45
C PRO A 56 -7.63 -3.25 7.02
N HIS A 57 -8.17 -2.89 8.19
CA HIS A 57 -9.36 -3.50 8.75
C HIS A 57 -10.66 -3.13 8.02
N TRP A 58 -10.62 -2.19 7.07
CA TRP A 58 -11.76 -1.77 6.23
C TRP A 58 -11.74 -2.39 4.84
N ILE A 59 -10.70 -3.17 4.50
CA ILE A 59 -10.63 -3.81 3.18
C ILE A 59 -11.72 -4.88 3.05
N ASP A 60 -12.37 -4.92 1.90
CA ASP A 60 -13.28 -6.01 1.57
C ASP A 60 -12.51 -7.32 1.39
N SER A 61 -13.24 -8.44 1.39
CA SER A 61 -12.65 -9.78 1.29
C SER A 61 -11.89 -10.03 -0.02
N SER A 62 -12.30 -9.39 -1.12
CA SER A 62 -11.62 -9.53 -2.41
C SER A 62 -10.27 -8.79 -2.41
N SER A 63 -10.24 -7.59 -1.85
CA SER A 63 -9.03 -6.80 -1.62
C SER A 63 -8.06 -7.52 -0.66
N ALA A 64 -8.58 -8.11 0.42
CA ALA A 64 -7.79 -8.92 1.35
C ALA A 64 -7.09 -10.11 0.67
N ALA A 65 -7.77 -10.79 -0.25
CA ALA A 65 -7.19 -11.91 -1.01
C ALA A 65 -6.05 -11.46 -1.91
N VAL A 66 -6.18 -10.30 -2.56
CA VAL A 66 -5.12 -9.68 -3.37
C VAL A 66 -3.89 -9.37 -2.52
N PHE A 67 -4.06 -8.71 -1.38
CA PHE A 67 -2.92 -8.39 -0.50
C PHE A 67 -2.25 -9.62 0.09
N THR A 68 -3.03 -10.64 0.44
CA THR A 68 -2.48 -11.93 0.93
C THR A 68 -1.65 -12.62 -0.16
N PHE A 69 -2.08 -12.54 -1.43
CA PHE A 69 -1.28 -13.00 -2.56
C PHE A 69 0.00 -12.19 -2.72
N LEU A 70 -0.10 -10.86 -2.71
CA LEU A 70 1.04 -9.96 -2.89
C LEU A 70 2.09 -10.14 -1.80
N GLN A 71 1.69 -10.20 -0.53
CA GLN A 71 2.62 -10.37 0.59
C GLN A 71 3.55 -11.58 0.40
N ARG A 72 3.02 -12.73 -0.04
CA ARG A 72 3.82 -13.94 -0.27
C ARG A 72 4.82 -13.82 -1.40
N ARG A 73 4.47 -13.07 -2.46
CA ARG A 73 5.30 -12.94 -3.67
C ARG A 73 6.25 -11.75 -3.62
N CYS A 74 5.87 -10.72 -2.88
CA CYS A 74 6.68 -9.53 -2.66
C CYS A 74 7.82 -9.76 -1.66
N ALA A 75 7.79 -10.85 -0.88
CA ALA A 75 8.86 -11.22 0.03
C ALA A 75 10.23 -11.41 -0.68
N GLU A 76 10.22 -11.65 -1.98
CA GLU A 76 11.43 -11.78 -2.82
C GLU A 76 11.81 -10.48 -3.55
N LEU A 77 11.01 -9.41 -3.42
CA LEU A 77 11.24 -8.12 -4.05
C LEU A 77 11.83 -7.12 -3.03
N PRO A 78 12.69 -6.18 -3.46
CA PRO A 78 13.21 -5.13 -2.58
C PRO A 78 12.15 -4.04 -2.36
N LEU A 79 11.09 -4.40 -1.64
CA LEU A 79 10.00 -3.52 -1.25
C LEU A 79 9.62 -3.71 0.22
N VAL A 80 9.08 -2.66 0.82
CA VAL A 80 8.60 -2.67 2.20
C VAL A 80 7.10 -2.44 2.20
N ILE A 81 6.35 -3.22 2.99
CA ILE A 81 4.93 -3.00 3.24
C ILE A 81 4.78 -2.53 4.69
N VAL A 82 4.12 -1.40 4.89
CA VAL A 82 3.77 -0.86 6.20
C VAL A 82 2.25 -0.78 6.29
N GLY A 83 1.69 -1.36 7.34
CA GLY A 83 0.25 -1.30 7.62
C GLY A 83 -0.04 -0.52 8.91
N ALA A 84 -0.97 0.43 8.86
CA ALA A 84 -1.46 1.14 10.04
C ALA A 84 -2.74 0.45 10.52
N ILE A 85 -2.65 -0.31 11.62
CA ILE A 85 -3.75 -1.11 12.13
C ILE A 85 -4.29 -0.53 13.43
N ARG A 86 -5.60 -0.66 13.65
CA ARG A 86 -6.18 -0.38 14.97
C ARG A 86 -6.02 -1.58 15.89
N THR A 87 -5.68 -1.33 17.16
CA THR A 87 -5.42 -2.36 18.17
C THR A 87 -6.65 -3.22 18.48
N ASP A 88 -7.86 -2.66 18.30
CA ASP A 88 -9.15 -3.33 18.52
C ASP A 88 -9.73 -3.96 17.24
N ALA A 89 -9.04 -3.88 16.10
CA ALA A 89 -9.55 -4.42 14.85
C ALA A 89 -9.30 -5.94 14.74
N PRO A 90 -10.33 -6.74 14.42
CA PRO A 90 -10.22 -8.21 14.38
C PRO A 90 -9.42 -8.75 13.17
N ALA A 91 -9.13 -7.93 12.16
CA ALA A 91 -8.81 -8.39 10.80
C ALA A 91 -7.32 -8.53 10.45
N THR A 92 -6.38 -8.05 11.27
CA THR A 92 -4.98 -7.82 10.84
C THR A 92 -3.97 -8.87 11.30
N ARG A 93 -4.43 -9.98 11.88
CA ARG A 93 -3.55 -11.10 12.31
C ARG A 93 -2.98 -11.96 11.18
N THR A 94 -3.32 -11.66 9.92
CA THR A 94 -2.91 -12.44 8.74
C THR A 94 -1.52 -12.11 8.23
N TRP A 95 -0.91 -11.01 8.67
CA TRP A 95 0.44 -10.62 8.25
C TRP A 95 1.46 -10.85 9.37
N SER A 96 2.42 -11.74 9.13
CA SER A 96 3.61 -11.85 9.97
C SER A 96 4.49 -10.62 9.74
N ALA A 97 4.32 -9.60 10.56
CA ALA A 97 5.07 -8.36 10.50
C ALA A 97 5.56 -7.97 11.90
N GLU A 98 6.70 -7.27 11.95
CA GLU A 98 7.09 -6.55 13.15
C GLU A 98 6.08 -5.44 13.42
N THR A 99 5.62 -5.34 14.66
CA THR A 99 4.63 -4.34 15.07
C THR A 99 5.28 -3.25 15.89
N VAL A 100 4.95 -2.00 15.55
CA VAL A 100 5.34 -0.82 16.33
C VAL A 100 4.07 -0.22 16.94
N ASP A 101 4.02 -0.14 18.26
CA ASP A 101 2.91 0.49 18.97
C ASP A 101 2.98 2.01 18.86
N VAL A 102 2.05 2.59 18.09
CA VAL A 102 1.90 4.04 17.96
C VAL A 102 0.87 4.52 18.98
N ARG A 103 1.38 4.92 20.15
CA ARG A 103 0.52 5.40 21.24
C ARG A 103 -0.11 6.75 20.91
N ALA A 104 -1.29 6.98 21.46
CA ALA A 104 -1.95 8.28 21.39
C ALA A 104 -1.03 9.39 21.93
N LEU A 105 -1.03 10.52 21.23
CA LEU A 105 -0.31 11.70 21.68
C LEU A 105 -0.85 12.19 23.04
N PRO A 106 0.03 12.58 23.98
CA PRO A 106 -0.39 13.31 25.16
C PRO A 106 -1.19 14.56 24.77
N ARG A 107 -2.19 14.92 25.57
CA ARG A 107 -3.10 16.04 25.25
C ARG A 107 -2.37 17.37 25.04
N ALA A 108 -1.27 17.60 25.76
CA ALA A 108 -0.42 18.77 25.60
C ALA A 108 0.24 18.82 24.21
N ASP A 109 0.77 17.69 23.73
CA ASP A 109 1.42 17.59 22.42
C ASP A 109 0.42 17.64 21.26
N ALA A 110 -0.76 17.03 21.44
CA ALA A 110 -1.84 17.09 20.46
C ALA A 110 -2.35 18.53 20.23
N ALA A 111 -2.35 19.36 21.28
CA ALA A 111 -2.71 20.77 21.18
C ALA A 111 -1.71 21.57 20.31
N LEU A 112 -0.43 21.19 20.32
CA LEU A 112 0.59 21.81 19.45
C LEU A 112 0.31 21.54 17.96
N LEU A 113 -0.10 20.31 17.62
CA LEU A 113 -0.44 19.93 16.24
C LEU A 113 -1.69 20.63 15.70
N SER A 114 -2.63 20.99 16.60
CA SER A 114 -3.82 21.76 16.22
C SER A 114 -3.49 23.21 15.88
N GLY A 115 -2.42 23.76 16.49
CA GLY A 115 -1.92 25.10 16.22
C GLY A 115 -0.92 25.18 15.06
N SER A 116 -0.18 24.09 14.77
CA SER A 116 0.79 24.02 13.68
C SER A 116 0.17 23.38 12.43
N SER A 117 -0.19 24.19 11.43
CA SER A 117 -0.68 23.67 10.16
C SER A 117 0.36 22.71 9.52
N VAL A 118 -0.03 21.46 9.28
CA VAL A 118 0.78 20.28 8.86
C VAL A 118 1.51 20.45 7.50
N ARG A 119 1.40 21.61 6.85
CA ARG A 119 1.97 21.88 5.53
C ARG A 119 3.49 21.73 5.41
N SER A 120 4.24 21.76 6.52
CA SER A 120 5.71 21.90 6.49
C SER A 120 6.51 20.58 6.50
N GLN A 121 5.91 19.44 6.87
CA GLN A 121 6.69 18.22 7.16
C GLN A 121 7.01 17.34 5.93
N PHE A 122 6.20 17.38 4.87
CA PHE A 122 6.50 16.65 3.63
C PHE A 122 7.68 17.23 2.82
N ALA A 123 8.08 18.48 3.09
CA ALA A 123 9.21 19.12 2.41
C ALA A 123 10.56 18.51 2.82
N LEU A 124 10.70 18.03 4.06
CA LEU A 124 11.95 17.50 4.60
C LEU A 124 12.29 16.10 4.05
N LEU A 125 11.29 15.25 3.80
CA LEU A 125 11.47 13.93 3.18
C LEU A 125 11.98 14.03 1.73
N ARG A 126 11.65 15.10 1.01
CA ARG A 126 12.13 15.35 -0.35
C ARG A 126 13.60 15.75 -0.41
N SER A 127 14.14 16.33 0.67
CA SER A 127 15.53 16.83 0.71
C SER A 127 16.59 15.79 1.06
N ARG A 128 16.18 14.60 1.54
CA ARG A 128 17.10 13.53 1.96
C ARG A 128 17.17 12.35 1.00
N MET A 129 16.50 12.44 -0.15
CA MET A 129 16.51 11.43 -1.22
C MET A 129 17.08 11.97 -2.55
N SER A 130 17.85 13.06 -2.52
CA SER A 130 18.76 13.49 -3.58
C SER A 130 20.19 13.36 -3.09
#